data_AF-A0A545SCM0-F1
#
_entry.id   AF-A0A545SCM0-F1
#
_cell.length_a   1.000
_cell.length_b   1.000
_cell.length_c   1.000
_cell.angle_alpha   90.00
_cell.angle_beta   90.00
_cell.angle_gamma   90.00
#
_symmetry.space_group_name_H-M   'P 1'
#
loop_
_entity.id
_entity.type
_entity.pdbx_description
1 polymer ?
#
loop_
_entity_poly.entity_id
_entity_poly.type
_entity_poly.pdbx_seq_one_letter_code
_entity_poly.pdbx_strand_id
1 'polypeptide(L)'
;MNQITAKVIADSVFQGHRLTTLILEYPRFIHSEFMTHRVFSRNASSSRAIPVRTMLWQVIRNPAMPVHWGKNQPGMQAREELSPFKKLMSRALWRVSGIVVAGFAGLMHLVGLHKQVANRVLEPWQIMKVAVSATEWENFFELRDHSDAQPEIQVLAQEIRQAMKDSTPRSLEEGEWHIPFNDEIPVEIDLENRKKISVSALAQTSYRRTDLTLDVANRIWDRLVNAKPIHASPLEHVAQATSGYVKGNFQGFSQLRHMIID
;
A
#
# COMPACT_ATOMS: atom_id res chain seq x y z
N MET A 1 -7.72 -9.64 -15.57
CA MET A 1 -6.43 -9.22 -14.98
C MET A 1 -6.61 -9.13 -13.50
N ASN A 2 -5.69 -9.73 -12.73
CA ASN A 2 -5.65 -9.61 -11.28
C ASN A 2 -5.43 -8.12 -10.94
N GLN A 3 -6.24 -7.54 -10.06
CA GLN A 3 -6.10 -6.14 -9.62
C GLN A 3 -5.22 -6.00 -8.38
N ILE A 4 -4.67 -7.13 -7.92
CA ILE A 4 -3.80 -7.26 -6.78
C ILE A 4 -2.38 -7.37 -7.31
N THR A 5 -1.50 -6.46 -6.89
CA THR A 5 -0.10 -6.42 -7.34
C THR A 5 0.82 -6.03 -6.20
N ALA A 6 2.07 -6.47 -6.29
CA ALA A 6 3.15 -6.05 -5.42
C ALA A 6 4.40 -5.71 -6.26
N LYS A 7 4.99 -4.55 -6.03
CA LYS A 7 6.25 -4.12 -6.67
C LYS A 7 7.25 -3.77 -5.57
N VAL A 8 8.39 -4.45 -5.53
CA VAL A 8 9.52 -4.05 -4.69
C VAL A 8 10.12 -2.74 -5.23
N ILE A 9 10.28 -1.75 -4.36
CA ILE A 9 10.86 -0.43 -4.69
C ILE A 9 12.14 -0.13 -3.91
N ALA A 10 12.46 -0.95 -2.91
CA ALA A 10 13.80 -1.08 -2.34
C ALA A 10 13.89 -2.41 -1.59
N ASP A 11 15.06 -3.01 -1.62
CA ASP A 11 15.35 -4.26 -0.94
C ASP A 11 16.80 -4.24 -0.46
N SER A 12 17.00 -4.46 0.82
CA SER A 12 18.32 -4.35 1.45
C SER A 12 18.50 -5.38 2.52
N VAL A 13 19.74 -5.82 2.72
CA VAL A 13 20.10 -6.79 3.75
C VAL A 13 21.30 -6.30 4.55
N PHE A 14 21.20 -6.40 5.87
CA PHE A 14 22.27 -6.07 6.80
C PHE A 14 22.29 -7.11 7.92
N GLN A 15 23.46 -7.75 8.14
CA GLN A 15 23.65 -8.78 9.18
C GLN A 15 22.55 -9.86 9.24
N GLY A 16 22.04 -10.28 8.08
CA GLY A 16 20.98 -11.29 7.97
C GLY A 16 19.56 -10.75 8.09
N HIS A 17 19.36 -9.49 8.48
CA HIS A 17 18.05 -8.84 8.46
C HIS A 17 17.79 -8.23 7.08
N ARG A 18 16.73 -8.68 6.41
CA ARG A 18 16.30 -8.16 5.10
C ARG A 18 15.16 -7.16 5.28
N LEU A 19 15.40 -5.90 4.97
CA LEU A 19 14.37 -4.86 4.90
C LEU A 19 13.89 -4.71 3.46
N THR A 20 12.61 -4.95 3.23
CA THR A 20 11.99 -4.78 1.90
C THR A 20 10.88 -3.74 1.97
N THR A 21 10.88 -2.84 0.99
CA THR A 21 9.81 -1.85 0.78
C THR A 21 9.08 -2.14 -0.52
N LEU A 22 7.75 -2.25 -0.46
CA LEU A 22 6.89 -2.56 -1.61
C LEU A 22 5.82 -1.48 -1.81
N ILE A 23 5.44 -1.27 -3.06
CA ILE A 23 4.16 -0.68 -3.45
C ILE A 23 3.18 -1.80 -3.77
N LEU A 24 2.08 -1.81 -3.04
CA LEU A 24 0.98 -2.74 -3.21
C LEU A 24 -0.21 -2.01 -3.84
N GLU A 25 -0.92 -2.68 -4.74
CA GLU A 25 -2.27 -2.28 -5.14
C GLU A 25 -3.23 -3.44 -4.87
N TYR A 26 -4.35 -3.17 -4.21
CA TYR A 26 -5.35 -4.21 -3.87
C TYR A 26 -6.73 -3.62 -3.56
N PRO A 27 -7.80 -4.45 -3.56
CA PRO A 27 -9.14 -4.04 -3.14
C PRO A 27 -9.19 -3.47 -1.73
N ARG A 28 -9.79 -2.30 -1.57
CA ARG A 28 -9.86 -1.61 -0.27
C ARG A 28 -10.57 -2.42 0.81
N PHE A 29 -11.49 -3.32 0.45
CA PHE A 29 -12.23 -4.12 1.40
C PHE A 29 -11.40 -5.18 2.16
N ILE A 30 -10.15 -5.47 1.74
CA ILE A 30 -9.24 -6.32 2.52
C ILE A 30 -8.22 -5.52 3.36
N HIS A 31 -8.32 -4.19 3.35
CA HIS A 31 -7.33 -3.36 4.01
C HIS A 31 -7.32 -3.55 5.52
N SER A 32 -8.48 -3.74 6.15
CA SER A 32 -8.60 -4.00 7.60
C SER A 32 -7.78 -5.21 8.04
N GLU A 33 -7.82 -6.29 7.26
CA GLU A 33 -7.15 -7.56 7.47
C GLU A 33 -5.64 -7.39 7.33
N PHE A 34 -5.20 -6.64 6.32
CA PHE A 34 -3.81 -6.25 6.16
C PHE A 34 -3.34 -5.37 7.34
N MET A 35 -4.22 -4.51 7.87
CA MET A 35 -3.87 -3.60 8.96
C MET A 35 -3.60 -4.30 10.30
N THR A 36 -4.06 -5.54 10.48
CA THR A 36 -3.82 -6.35 11.70
C THR A 36 -2.34 -6.69 11.92
N HIS A 37 -1.52 -6.66 10.87
CA HIS A 37 -0.09 -6.94 10.92
C HIS A 37 0.68 -5.70 11.41
N ARG A 38 0.93 -5.64 12.72
CA ARG A 38 1.48 -4.46 13.41
C ARG A 38 2.96 -4.21 13.12
N VAL A 39 3.71 -5.25 12.75
CA VAL A 39 5.14 -5.16 12.41
C VAL A 39 5.41 -4.43 11.09
N PHE A 40 4.37 -4.02 10.36
CA PHE A 40 4.49 -3.30 9.10
C PHE A 40 4.40 -1.77 9.29
N SER A 41 5.40 -1.07 8.74
CA SER A 41 5.32 0.38 8.49
C SER A 41 4.60 0.62 7.18
N ARG A 42 3.61 1.52 7.17
CA ARG A 42 2.64 1.64 6.07
C ARG A 42 2.26 3.08 5.76
N ASN A 43 2.17 3.40 4.48
CA ASN A 43 1.51 4.61 3.96
C ASN A 43 0.44 4.20 2.94
N ALA A 44 -0.82 4.45 3.26
CA ALA A 44 -1.95 4.04 2.44
C ALA A 44 -2.63 5.24 1.77
N SER A 45 -3.04 5.05 0.51
CA SER A 45 -3.83 6.04 -0.22
C SER A 45 -5.14 6.34 0.52
N SER A 46 -5.45 7.62 0.70
CA SER A 46 -6.64 8.07 1.42
C SER A 46 -7.74 8.45 0.46
N SER A 47 -8.92 7.82 0.57
CA SER A 47 -10.11 8.21 -0.18
C SER A 47 -10.52 9.65 0.09
N ARG A 48 -10.15 10.22 1.25
CA ARG A 48 -10.36 11.64 1.58
C ARG A 48 -9.43 12.58 0.81
N ALA A 49 -8.27 12.11 0.39
CA ALA A 49 -7.32 12.92 -0.39
C ALA A 49 -7.73 12.98 -1.86
N ILE A 50 -8.32 11.91 -2.39
CA ILE A 50 -8.57 11.73 -3.82
C ILE A 50 -9.89 12.41 -4.25
N PRO A 51 -9.92 13.17 -5.35
CA PRO A 51 -11.16 13.79 -5.86
C PRO A 51 -12.27 12.78 -6.13
N VAL A 52 -13.54 13.15 -5.86
CA VAL A 52 -14.68 12.24 -6.06
C VAL A 52 -14.78 11.74 -7.49
N ARG A 53 -14.61 12.64 -8.47
CA ARG A 53 -14.62 12.27 -9.90
C ARG A 53 -13.61 11.18 -10.24
N THR A 54 -12.41 11.23 -9.66
CA THR A 54 -11.38 10.21 -9.88
C THR A 54 -11.83 8.84 -9.36
N MET A 55 -12.41 8.81 -8.15
CA MET A 55 -12.94 7.58 -7.56
C MET A 55 -14.11 7.01 -8.35
N LEU A 56 -15.06 7.85 -8.78
CA LEU A 56 -16.17 7.46 -9.63
C LEU A 56 -15.70 6.76 -10.90
N TRP A 57 -14.74 7.36 -11.60
CA TRP A 57 -14.21 6.78 -12.83
C TRP A 57 -13.46 5.48 -12.61
N GLN A 58 -12.73 5.33 -11.50
CA GLN A 58 -12.10 4.06 -11.16
C GLN A 58 -13.15 2.96 -10.93
N VAL A 59 -14.20 3.22 -10.16
CA VAL A 59 -15.28 2.26 -9.91
C VAL A 59 -16.04 1.90 -11.20
N ILE A 60 -16.34 2.87 -12.07
CA ILE A 60 -17.08 2.61 -13.31
C ILE A 60 -16.23 1.79 -14.30
N ARG A 61 -14.95 2.14 -14.46
CA ARG A 61 -14.08 1.56 -15.50
C ARG A 61 -13.40 0.27 -15.05
N ASN A 62 -12.93 0.23 -13.81
CA ASN A 62 -12.12 -0.84 -13.25
C ASN A 62 -12.44 -1.06 -11.75
N PRO A 63 -13.67 -1.49 -11.41
CA PRO A 63 -14.07 -1.71 -10.02
C PRO A 63 -13.27 -2.85 -9.40
N ALA A 64 -12.99 -2.77 -8.11
CA ALA A 64 -12.44 -3.90 -7.36
C ALA A 64 -13.40 -5.10 -7.43
N MET A 65 -12.86 -6.29 -7.69
CA MET A 65 -13.63 -7.52 -7.84
C MET A 65 -13.15 -8.60 -6.85
N PRO A 66 -14.07 -9.38 -6.25
CA PRO A 66 -13.71 -10.63 -5.58
C PRO A 66 -13.01 -11.62 -6.52
N VAL A 67 -11.97 -12.28 -6.01
CA VAL A 67 -11.20 -13.32 -6.71
C VAL A 67 -11.95 -14.64 -6.70
N HIS A 68 -12.62 -14.95 -5.59
CA HIS A 68 -13.35 -16.21 -5.39
C HIS A 68 -14.85 -15.95 -5.16
N TRP A 69 -15.69 -16.75 -5.81
CA TRP A 69 -17.16 -16.61 -5.75
C TRP A 69 -17.79 -17.86 -5.16
N GLY A 70 -17.56 -18.03 -3.86
CA GLY A 70 -17.96 -19.20 -3.09
C GLY A 70 -19.47 -19.38 -2.95
N LYS A 71 -19.92 -20.64 -2.87
CA LYS A 71 -21.27 -21.02 -2.46
C LYS A 71 -21.48 -20.68 -0.99
N ASN A 72 -22.72 -20.42 -0.62
CA ASN A 72 -23.09 -20.29 0.79
C ASN A 72 -22.91 -21.65 1.51
N GLN A 73 -22.24 -21.63 2.66
CA GLN A 73 -22.04 -22.78 3.54
C GLN A 73 -21.84 -22.29 4.99
N PRO A 74 -22.09 -23.13 6.01
CA PRO A 74 -21.77 -22.79 7.39
C PRO A 74 -20.28 -22.49 7.61
N GLY A 75 -19.98 -21.54 8.51
CA GLY A 75 -18.61 -21.11 8.81
C GLY A 75 -18.19 -19.85 8.05
N MET A 76 -16.93 -19.46 8.20
CA MET A 76 -16.38 -18.22 7.60
C MET A 76 -15.83 -18.40 6.18
N GLN A 77 -15.57 -19.64 5.76
CA GLN A 77 -14.89 -19.96 4.51
C GLN A 77 -15.85 -20.64 3.54
N ALA A 78 -15.71 -20.34 2.25
CA ALA A 78 -16.40 -21.05 1.17
C ALA A 78 -15.38 -21.88 0.37
N ARG A 79 -15.55 -23.21 0.35
CA ARG A 79 -14.60 -24.13 -0.30
C ARG A 79 -14.96 -24.45 -1.74
N GLU A 80 -16.24 -24.34 -2.07
CA GLU A 80 -16.76 -24.60 -3.41
C GLU A 80 -17.25 -23.31 -4.07
N GLU A 81 -16.90 -23.08 -5.32
CA GLU A 81 -17.45 -21.96 -6.09
C GLU A 81 -18.86 -22.22 -6.60
N LEU A 82 -19.60 -21.14 -6.83
CA LEU A 82 -20.87 -21.17 -7.54
C LEU A 82 -20.72 -21.84 -8.93
N SER A 83 -21.80 -22.47 -9.40
CA SER A 83 -21.88 -22.96 -10.78
C SER A 83 -21.53 -21.85 -11.78
N PRO A 84 -20.97 -22.15 -12.97
CA PRO A 84 -20.51 -21.14 -13.92
C PRO A 84 -21.53 -20.02 -14.22
N PHE A 85 -22.81 -20.37 -14.42
CA PHE A 85 -23.88 -19.41 -14.65
C PHE A 85 -24.11 -18.47 -13.45
N LYS A 86 -24.23 -19.03 -12.24
CA LYS A 86 -24.39 -18.23 -11.01
C LYS A 86 -23.17 -17.34 -10.75
N LYS A 87 -21.94 -17.84 -10.95
CA LYS A 87 -20.71 -17.05 -10.83
C LYS A 87 -20.68 -15.88 -11.81
N LEU A 88 -21.07 -16.10 -13.07
CA LEU A 88 -21.19 -15.04 -14.06
C LEU A 88 -22.21 -13.97 -13.63
N MET A 89 -23.38 -14.40 -13.19
CA MET A 89 -24.43 -13.50 -12.68
C MET A 89 -23.98 -12.69 -11.47
N SER A 90 -23.34 -13.32 -10.47
CA SER A 90 -22.83 -12.63 -9.28
C SER A 90 -21.77 -11.59 -9.63
N ARG A 91 -20.84 -11.90 -10.55
CA ARG A 91 -19.85 -10.94 -11.06
C ARG A 91 -20.51 -9.75 -11.76
N ALA A 92 -21.53 -10.00 -12.57
CA ALA A 92 -22.28 -8.95 -13.25
C ALA A 92 -23.01 -8.06 -12.26
N LEU A 93 -23.72 -8.65 -11.29
CA LEU A 93 -24.44 -7.92 -10.24
C LEU A 93 -23.51 -7.04 -9.41
N TRP A 94 -22.35 -7.55 -8.99
CA TRP A 94 -21.34 -6.78 -8.27
C TRP A 94 -20.84 -5.57 -9.05
N ARG A 95 -20.60 -5.75 -10.36
CA ARG A 95 -20.18 -4.65 -11.23
C ARG A 95 -21.28 -3.60 -11.40
N VAL A 96 -22.51 -4.05 -11.64
CA VAL A 96 -23.67 -3.17 -11.81
C VAL A 96 -23.97 -2.41 -10.51
N SER A 97 -23.90 -3.05 -9.35
CA SER A 97 -24.08 -2.37 -8.06
C SER A 97 -23.04 -1.28 -7.86
N GLY A 98 -21.78 -1.51 -8.24
CA GLY A 98 -20.74 -0.47 -8.19
C GLY A 98 -21.06 0.73 -9.07
N ILE A 99 -21.60 0.51 -10.28
CA ILE A 99 -22.03 1.58 -11.19
C ILE A 99 -23.21 2.37 -10.60
N VAL A 100 -24.20 1.68 -10.05
CA VAL A 100 -25.37 2.32 -9.41
C VAL A 100 -24.93 3.18 -8.23
N VAL A 101 -24.06 2.65 -7.35
CA VAL A 101 -23.53 3.40 -6.21
C VAL A 101 -22.63 4.56 -6.67
N ALA A 102 -21.88 4.41 -7.75
CA ALA A 102 -21.17 5.52 -8.39
C ALA A 102 -22.14 6.63 -8.85
N GLY A 103 -23.31 6.27 -9.40
CA GLY A 103 -24.38 7.24 -9.68
C GLY A 103 -24.78 8.04 -8.44
N PHE A 104 -25.06 7.37 -7.31
CA PHE A 104 -25.39 8.05 -6.05
C PHE A 104 -24.25 8.91 -5.50
N ALA A 105 -23.00 8.43 -5.53
CA ALA A 105 -21.85 9.23 -5.13
C ALA A 105 -21.65 10.46 -6.02
N GLY A 106 -21.98 10.36 -7.31
CA GLY A 106 -22.02 11.48 -8.24
C GLY A 106 -23.07 12.52 -7.85
N LEU A 107 -24.30 12.08 -7.54
CA LEU A 107 -25.37 12.97 -7.05
C LEU A 107 -24.98 13.64 -5.72
N MET A 108 -24.40 12.89 -4.78
CA MET A 108 -23.87 13.44 -3.53
C MET A 108 -22.82 14.53 -3.77
N HIS A 109 -21.92 14.31 -4.72
CA HIS A 109 -20.94 15.31 -5.11
C HIS A 109 -21.58 16.56 -5.73
N LEU A 110 -22.63 16.39 -6.56
CA LEU A 110 -23.36 17.50 -7.19
C LEU A 110 -24.07 18.40 -6.17
N VAL A 111 -24.61 17.84 -5.09
CA VAL A 111 -25.21 18.62 -3.99
C VAL A 111 -24.16 19.23 -3.05
N GLY A 112 -22.87 19.09 -3.37
CA GLY A 112 -21.77 19.69 -2.61
C GLY A 112 -21.21 18.83 -1.47
N LEU A 113 -21.55 17.54 -1.38
CA LEU A 113 -21.01 16.67 -0.33
C LEU A 113 -19.49 16.53 -0.50
N HIS A 114 -18.76 16.81 0.57
CA HIS A 114 -17.30 16.73 0.57
C HIS A 114 -16.80 15.30 0.34
N LYS A 115 -15.67 15.16 -0.37
CA LYS A 115 -15.04 13.89 -0.74
C LYS A 115 -14.78 12.94 0.44
N GLN A 116 -14.63 13.48 1.64
CA GLN A 116 -14.44 12.69 2.86
C GLN A 116 -15.58 11.71 3.12
N VAL A 117 -16.81 12.07 2.74
CA VAL A 117 -18.02 11.24 2.91
C VAL A 117 -18.45 10.66 1.57
N ALA A 118 -18.49 11.46 0.50
CA ALA A 118 -18.97 11.00 -0.81
C ALA A 118 -18.17 9.80 -1.35
N ASN A 119 -16.87 9.70 -1.07
CA ASN A 119 -16.07 8.54 -1.51
C ASN A 119 -16.27 7.28 -0.65
N ARG A 120 -16.92 7.36 0.52
CA ARG A 120 -17.05 6.22 1.44
C ARG A 120 -18.01 5.16 0.93
N VAL A 121 -19.10 5.57 0.30
CA VAL A 121 -20.07 4.63 -0.29
C VAL A 121 -19.45 3.78 -1.41
N LEU A 122 -18.32 4.21 -1.98
CA LEU A 122 -17.62 3.53 -3.05
C LEU A 122 -16.54 2.54 -2.57
N GLU A 123 -16.22 2.50 -1.28
CA GLU A 123 -15.09 1.70 -0.75
C GLU A 123 -15.11 0.21 -1.14
N PRO A 124 -16.27 -0.48 -1.25
CA PRO A 124 -16.31 -1.87 -1.70
C PRO A 124 -15.78 -2.10 -3.12
N TRP A 125 -15.76 -1.07 -3.98
CA TRP A 125 -15.30 -1.17 -5.37
C TRP A 125 -13.98 -0.43 -5.62
N GLN A 126 -13.35 0.09 -4.57
CA GLN A 126 -12.09 0.83 -4.69
C GLN A 126 -10.88 -0.10 -4.72
N ILE A 127 -9.96 0.19 -5.63
CA ILE A 127 -8.58 -0.27 -5.53
C ILE A 127 -7.78 0.82 -4.81
N MET A 128 -6.90 0.41 -3.89
CA MET A 128 -6.05 1.33 -3.14
C MET A 128 -4.58 0.98 -3.30
N LYS A 129 -3.74 2.00 -3.16
CA LYS A 129 -2.28 1.88 -3.20
C LYS A 129 -1.72 1.98 -1.79
N VAL A 130 -0.79 1.11 -1.44
CA VAL A 130 -0.12 1.09 -0.13
C VAL A 130 1.37 0.90 -0.30
N ALA A 131 2.16 1.81 0.27
CA ALA A 131 3.57 1.55 0.53
C ALA A 131 3.68 0.77 1.85
N VAL A 132 4.44 -0.32 1.86
CA VAL A 132 4.73 -1.10 3.07
C VAL A 132 6.21 -1.39 3.17
N SER A 133 6.77 -1.32 4.38
CA SER A 133 8.13 -1.76 4.69
C SER A 133 8.11 -2.65 5.91
N ALA A 134 8.91 -3.72 5.88
CA ALA A 134 9.12 -4.59 7.02
C ALA A 134 10.39 -5.43 6.86
N THR A 135 10.92 -5.85 8.02
CA THR A 135 11.96 -6.88 8.14
C THR A 135 11.40 -8.27 8.45
N GLU A 136 10.16 -8.34 8.92
CA GLU A 136 9.52 -9.56 9.37
C GLU A 136 8.25 -9.82 8.57
N TRP A 137 8.29 -10.84 7.71
CA TRP A 137 7.19 -11.20 6.80
C TRP A 137 6.60 -12.58 7.07
N GLU A 138 7.30 -13.44 7.81
CA GLU A 138 6.95 -14.86 7.89
C GLU A 138 5.57 -15.08 8.49
N ASN A 139 5.25 -14.41 9.61
CA ASN A 139 3.93 -14.53 10.21
C ASN A 139 2.80 -14.05 9.29
N PHE A 140 3.06 -13.02 8.47
CA PHE A 140 2.09 -12.59 7.46
C PHE A 140 1.88 -13.67 6.42
N PHE A 141 2.95 -14.29 5.92
CA PHE A 141 2.85 -15.37 4.96
C PHE A 141 2.18 -16.62 5.53
N GLU A 142 2.53 -17.06 6.73
CA GLU A 142 1.90 -18.20 7.40
C GLU A 142 0.38 -18.01 7.56
N LEU A 143 -0.05 -16.81 7.95
CA LEU A 143 -1.47 -16.53 8.22
C LEU A 143 -2.28 -16.18 6.97
N ARG A 144 -1.64 -15.57 5.96
CA ARG A 144 -2.35 -15.01 4.80
C ARG A 144 -2.17 -15.83 3.54
N ASP A 145 -1.03 -16.47 3.33
CA ASP A 145 -0.83 -17.45 2.24
C ASP A 145 -1.32 -18.85 2.67
N HIS A 146 -2.57 -18.90 3.11
CA HIS A 146 -3.21 -20.11 3.65
C HIS A 146 -4.63 -20.24 3.07
N SER A 147 -5.10 -21.48 2.85
CA SER A 147 -6.42 -21.77 2.25
C SER A 147 -7.60 -21.16 3.03
N ASP A 148 -7.40 -20.96 4.31
CA ASP A 148 -8.40 -20.47 5.26
C ASP A 148 -8.46 -18.95 5.34
N ALA A 149 -7.47 -18.27 4.74
CA ALA A 149 -7.47 -16.83 4.62
C ALA A 149 -8.53 -16.38 3.59
N GLN A 150 -8.96 -15.12 3.70
CA GLN A 150 -9.79 -14.55 2.65
C GLN A 150 -9.03 -14.61 1.30
N PRO A 151 -9.67 -15.08 0.21
CA PRO A 151 -8.98 -15.31 -1.07
C PRO A 151 -8.20 -14.11 -1.60
N GLU A 152 -8.71 -12.88 -1.45
CA GLU A 152 -7.99 -11.69 -1.93
C GLU A 152 -6.71 -11.40 -1.14
N ILE A 153 -6.70 -11.57 0.19
CA ILE A 153 -5.47 -11.36 0.97
C ILE A 153 -4.47 -12.50 0.78
N GLN A 154 -4.95 -13.70 0.46
CA GLN A 154 -4.09 -14.82 0.05
C GLN A 154 -3.36 -14.51 -1.25
N VAL A 155 -4.08 -14.05 -2.27
CA VAL A 155 -3.46 -13.60 -3.53
C VAL A 155 -2.46 -12.48 -3.26
N LEU A 156 -2.80 -11.49 -2.41
CA LEU A 156 -1.85 -10.43 -2.05
C LEU A 156 -0.58 -10.98 -1.39
N ALA A 157 -0.71 -11.95 -0.49
CA ALA A 157 0.44 -12.58 0.15
C ALA A 157 1.34 -13.31 -0.85
N GLN A 158 0.74 -14.01 -1.82
CA GLN A 158 1.46 -14.69 -2.89
C GLN A 158 2.19 -13.71 -3.81
N GLU A 159 1.53 -12.62 -4.23
CA GLU A 159 2.13 -11.57 -5.06
C GLU A 159 3.31 -10.89 -4.33
N ILE A 160 3.18 -10.60 -3.03
CA ILE A 160 4.28 -10.06 -2.22
C ILE A 160 5.43 -11.06 -2.15
N ARG A 161 5.14 -12.33 -1.81
CA ARG A 161 6.17 -13.38 -1.69
C ARG A 161 6.91 -13.56 -3.01
N GLN A 162 6.20 -13.54 -4.13
CA GLN A 162 6.78 -13.68 -5.46
C GLN A 162 7.65 -12.46 -5.82
N ALA A 163 7.14 -11.24 -5.62
CA ALA A 163 7.91 -10.02 -5.87
C ALA A 163 9.19 -9.95 -5.02
N MET A 164 9.16 -10.46 -3.79
CA MET A 164 10.34 -10.57 -2.93
C MET A 164 11.31 -11.68 -3.39
N LYS A 165 10.81 -12.81 -3.92
CA LYS A 165 11.68 -13.86 -4.49
C LYS A 165 12.40 -13.37 -5.74
N ASP A 166 11.72 -12.58 -6.56
CA ASP A 166 12.25 -12.05 -7.83
C ASP A 166 13.22 -10.88 -7.60
N SER A 167 13.21 -10.27 -6.41
CA SER A 167 14.10 -9.19 -6.02
C SER A 167 15.39 -9.72 -5.37
N THR A 168 16.53 -9.13 -5.75
CA THR A 168 17.83 -9.41 -5.13
C THR A 168 18.17 -8.27 -4.15
N PRO A 169 18.31 -8.54 -2.84
CA PRO A 169 18.58 -7.50 -1.86
C PRO A 169 19.99 -6.92 -2.02
N ARG A 170 20.11 -5.60 -1.86
CA ARG A 170 21.42 -4.94 -1.77
C ARG A 170 22.03 -5.18 -0.39
N SER A 171 23.22 -5.77 -0.34
CA SER A 171 24.00 -5.83 0.89
C SER A 171 24.42 -4.44 1.31
N LEU A 172 24.15 -4.11 2.58
CA LEU A 172 24.53 -2.84 3.17
C LEU A 172 25.65 -3.02 4.19
N GLU A 173 26.48 -2.00 4.33
CA GLU A 173 27.40 -1.83 5.45
C GLU A 173 26.76 -1.01 6.57
N GLU A 174 27.36 -1.04 7.77
CA GLU A 174 26.92 -0.20 8.89
C GLU A 174 26.92 1.27 8.46
N GLY A 175 25.81 1.97 8.71
CA GLY A 175 25.65 3.38 8.36
C GLY A 175 25.14 3.64 6.93
N GLU A 176 25.05 2.64 6.06
CA GLU A 176 24.40 2.77 4.76
C GLU A 176 22.87 2.78 4.85
N TRP A 177 22.20 3.22 3.79
CA TRP A 177 20.76 3.53 3.84
C TRP A 177 19.92 2.65 2.92
N HIS A 178 18.81 2.14 3.46
CA HIS A 178 17.67 1.66 2.70
C HIS A 178 16.81 2.85 2.26
N ILE A 179 16.79 3.12 0.95
CA ILE A 179 16.07 4.27 0.37
C ILE A 179 15.10 3.73 -0.70
N PRO A 180 13.79 3.78 -0.47
CA PRO A 180 12.79 3.46 -1.49
C PRO A 180 12.90 4.37 -2.73
N PHE A 181 12.72 3.80 -3.93
CA PHE A 181 12.87 4.49 -5.23
C PHE A 181 14.30 4.95 -5.56
N ASN A 182 15.32 4.50 -4.81
CA ASN A 182 16.68 5.00 -4.95
C ASN A 182 17.27 4.88 -6.36
N ASP A 183 16.92 3.80 -7.07
CA ASP A 183 17.39 3.50 -8.43
C ASP A 183 16.71 4.38 -9.49
N GLU A 184 15.57 5.00 -9.17
CA GLU A 184 14.86 5.94 -10.04
C GLU A 184 15.33 7.40 -9.81
N ILE A 185 16.18 7.64 -8.82
CA ILE A 185 16.74 8.97 -8.50
C ILE A 185 18.09 9.14 -9.21
N PRO A 186 18.34 10.29 -9.88
CA PRO A 186 19.63 10.55 -10.53
C PRO A 186 20.82 10.47 -9.57
N VAL A 187 21.94 9.94 -10.05
CA VAL A 187 23.12 9.62 -9.24
C VAL A 187 23.82 10.86 -8.67
N GLU A 188 23.64 12.02 -9.29
CA GLU A 188 24.18 13.31 -8.88
C GLU A 188 23.50 13.90 -7.64
N ILE A 189 22.33 13.37 -7.24
CA ILE A 189 21.63 13.83 -6.04
C ILE A 189 22.34 13.29 -4.80
N ASP A 190 22.70 14.18 -3.88
CA ASP A 190 23.34 13.80 -2.61
C ASP A 190 22.39 13.01 -1.69
N LEU A 191 22.97 12.30 -0.73
CA LEU A 191 22.26 11.41 0.17
C LEU A 191 21.08 12.08 0.91
N GLU A 192 21.23 13.32 1.36
CA GLU A 192 20.19 14.01 2.11
C GLU A 192 18.98 14.29 1.22
N ASN A 193 19.23 14.79 0.00
CA ASN A 193 18.19 15.04 -0.98
C ASN A 193 17.55 13.74 -1.50
N ARG A 194 18.29 12.63 -1.62
CA ARG A 194 17.73 11.31 -1.97
C ARG A 194 16.73 10.83 -0.93
N LYS A 195 17.04 10.97 0.36
CA LYS A 195 16.11 10.64 1.46
C LYS A 195 14.84 11.48 1.37
N LYS A 196 14.96 12.80 1.14
CA LYS A 196 13.79 13.70 0.97
C LYS A 196 12.92 13.30 -0.22
N ILE A 197 13.52 13.01 -1.37
CA ILE A 197 12.80 12.56 -2.57
C ILE A 197 12.05 11.26 -2.28
N SER A 198 12.70 10.30 -1.64
CA SER A 198 12.08 9.04 -1.25
C SER A 198 10.88 9.23 -0.31
N VAL A 199 11.05 10.00 0.77
CA VAL A 199 9.98 10.33 1.73
C VAL A 199 8.81 11.03 1.03
N SER A 200 9.10 11.96 0.12
CA SER A 200 8.09 12.63 -0.69
C SER A 200 7.33 11.65 -1.58
N ALA A 201 8.03 10.75 -2.27
CA ALA A 201 7.42 9.74 -3.13
C ALA A 201 6.45 8.82 -2.35
N LEU A 202 6.83 8.41 -1.15
CA LEU A 202 6.01 7.59 -0.25
C LEU A 202 4.77 8.33 0.27
N ALA A 203 4.86 9.65 0.46
CA ALA A 203 3.71 10.49 0.82
C ALA A 203 2.71 10.68 -0.33
N GLN A 204 3.14 10.43 -1.58
CA GLN A 204 2.33 10.58 -2.79
C GLN A 204 1.50 9.34 -3.13
N THR A 205 1.32 8.36 -2.22
CA THR A 205 0.51 7.15 -2.47
C THR A 205 -0.93 7.42 -2.91
N SER A 206 -1.49 8.60 -2.58
CA SER A 206 -2.82 9.02 -3.03
C SER A 206 -2.84 9.67 -4.43
N TYR A 207 -1.68 9.88 -5.05
CA TYR A 207 -1.55 10.61 -6.32
C TYR A 207 -1.58 9.62 -7.48
N ARG A 208 -1.99 10.10 -8.66
CA ARG A 208 -2.04 9.25 -9.86
C ARG A 208 -0.64 8.85 -10.34
N ARG A 209 0.33 9.76 -10.22
CA ARG A 209 1.72 9.57 -10.61
C ARG A 209 2.61 10.09 -9.48
N THR A 210 3.67 9.37 -9.20
CA THR A 210 4.72 9.79 -8.28
C THR A 210 5.65 10.74 -9.01
N ASP A 211 5.96 11.87 -8.39
CA ASP A 211 6.94 12.84 -8.88
C ASP A 211 8.18 12.80 -7.98
N LEU A 212 9.33 12.48 -8.61
CA LEU A 212 10.62 12.29 -7.95
C LEU A 212 11.53 13.53 -8.07
N THR A 213 11.01 14.67 -8.53
CA THR A 213 11.78 15.90 -8.61
C THR A 213 12.07 16.48 -7.23
N LEU A 214 13.27 17.06 -7.08
CA LEU A 214 13.70 17.67 -5.82
C LEU A 214 12.78 18.84 -5.41
N ASP A 215 12.26 19.61 -6.36
CA ASP A 215 11.34 20.72 -6.08
C ASP A 215 10.01 20.25 -5.47
N VAL A 216 9.46 19.13 -5.95
CA VAL A 216 8.29 18.51 -5.32
C VAL A 216 8.66 17.94 -3.96
N ALA A 217 9.83 17.30 -3.86
CA ALA A 217 10.31 16.72 -2.62
C ALA A 217 10.44 17.74 -1.49
N ASN A 218 11.06 18.90 -1.75
CA ASN A 218 11.20 19.96 -0.75
C ASN A 218 9.84 20.49 -0.28
N ARG A 219 8.91 20.75 -1.21
CA ARG A 219 7.56 21.23 -0.85
C ARG A 219 6.77 20.22 -0.01
N ILE A 220 6.90 18.93 -0.31
CA ILE A 220 6.22 17.88 0.47
C ILE A 220 6.92 17.69 1.81
N TRP A 221 8.24 17.65 1.83
CA TRP A 221 9.04 17.56 3.06
C TRP A 221 8.65 18.64 4.07
N ASP A 222 8.60 19.90 3.64
CA ASP A 222 8.22 21.02 4.53
C ASP A 222 6.81 20.83 5.11
N ARG A 223 5.86 20.31 4.31
CA ARG A 223 4.50 20.02 4.77
C ARG A 223 4.42 18.83 5.73
N LEU A 224 5.41 17.94 5.73
CA LEU A 224 5.45 16.78 6.62
C LEU A 224 6.20 17.10 7.92
N VAL A 225 7.42 17.60 7.80
CA VAL A 225 8.36 17.78 8.92
C VAL A 225 8.11 19.08 9.68
N ASN A 226 7.68 20.15 9.02
CA ASN A 226 7.37 21.42 9.71
C ASN A 226 5.90 21.50 10.17
N ALA A 227 5.09 20.48 9.89
CA ALA A 227 3.73 20.41 10.41
C ALA A 227 3.73 20.23 11.93
N LYS A 228 2.70 20.77 12.60
CA LYS A 228 2.44 20.54 14.02
C LYS A 228 1.07 19.87 14.20
N PRO A 229 1.02 18.58 14.58
CA PRO A 229 2.15 17.66 14.79
C PRO A 229 2.84 17.23 13.48
N ILE A 230 4.06 16.72 13.59
CA ILE A 230 4.85 16.19 12.45
C ILE A 230 4.09 15.02 11.82
N HIS A 231 3.98 15.02 10.49
CA HIS A 231 3.43 13.90 9.75
C HIS A 231 4.52 12.88 9.42
N ALA A 232 4.81 12.03 10.40
CA ALA A 232 5.98 11.15 10.42
C ALA A 232 5.88 9.89 9.55
N SER A 233 4.69 9.49 9.09
CA SER A 233 4.48 8.18 8.49
C SER A 233 5.34 7.93 7.24
N PRO A 234 5.58 8.88 6.33
CA PRO A 234 6.41 8.59 5.15
C PRO A 234 7.88 8.40 5.49
N LEU A 235 8.35 8.94 6.62
CA LEU A 235 9.73 8.82 7.09
C LEU A 235 10.05 7.43 7.63
N GLU A 236 9.04 6.60 7.94
CA GLU A 236 9.25 5.27 8.52
C GLU A 236 9.92 4.29 7.56
N HIS A 237 9.80 4.51 6.25
CA HIS A 237 10.26 3.58 5.22
C HIS A 237 11.73 3.78 4.82
N VAL A 238 12.30 4.94 5.11
CA VAL A 238 13.72 5.23 4.90
C VAL A 238 14.45 4.87 6.19
N ALA A 239 15.48 4.04 6.12
CA ALA A 239 16.18 3.57 7.31
C ALA A 239 17.68 3.37 7.08
N GLN A 240 18.47 3.55 8.14
CA GLN A 240 19.90 3.33 8.13
C GLN A 240 20.23 1.96 8.72
N ALA A 241 21.08 1.18 8.05
CA ALA A 241 21.60 -0.07 8.58
C ALA A 241 22.39 0.22 9.86
N THR A 242 22.04 -0.45 10.96
CA THR A 242 22.77 -0.31 12.20
C THR A 242 22.77 -1.56 13.08
N SER A 243 23.91 -1.80 13.71
CA SER A 243 24.13 -2.80 14.76
C SER A 243 23.74 -2.29 16.15
N GLY A 244 23.45 -0.99 16.28
CA GLY A 244 23.03 -0.36 17.54
C GLY A 244 21.58 -0.65 17.93
N TYR A 245 21.14 0.01 19.02
CA TYR A 245 19.74 -0.05 19.43
C TYR A 245 18.84 0.54 18.35
N VAL A 246 17.86 -0.24 17.90
CA VAL A 246 16.88 0.19 16.91
C VAL A 246 15.58 0.56 17.60
N LYS A 247 15.17 1.82 17.44
CA LYS A 247 13.83 2.30 17.78
C LYS A 247 12.90 2.02 16.59
N GLY A 248 11.73 1.44 16.86
CA GLY A 248 10.75 1.10 15.81
C GLY A 248 10.61 -0.40 15.59
N ASN A 249 10.17 -0.80 14.40
CA ASN A 249 9.74 -2.16 14.05
C ASN A 249 10.66 -2.87 13.04
N PHE A 250 11.81 -2.31 12.70
CA PHE A 250 12.76 -2.94 11.78
C PHE A 250 13.94 -3.51 12.55
N GLN A 251 14.28 -4.77 12.31
CA GLN A 251 15.48 -5.36 12.92
C GLN A 251 16.72 -4.97 12.11
N GLY A 252 17.76 -4.46 12.77
CA GLY A 252 19.02 -4.04 12.12
C GLY A 252 18.94 -2.73 11.32
N PHE A 253 17.85 -1.96 11.44
CA PHE A 253 17.63 -0.72 10.68
C PHE A 253 16.96 0.40 11.49
N SER A 254 17.66 1.51 11.71
CA SER A 254 17.09 2.69 12.39
C SER A 254 16.29 3.55 11.41
N GLN A 255 14.99 3.71 11.67
CA GLN A 255 14.08 4.46 10.81
C GLN A 255 14.34 5.97 10.89
N LEU A 256 14.35 6.66 9.75
CA LEU A 256 14.57 8.11 9.64
C LEU A 256 13.60 8.92 10.51
N ARG A 257 12.37 8.42 10.71
CA ARG A 257 11.37 9.02 11.61
C ARG A 257 11.95 9.36 13.00
N HIS A 258 12.81 8.50 13.54
CA HIS A 258 13.31 8.59 14.90
C HIS A 258 14.53 9.51 15.01
N MET A 259 15.15 9.84 13.87
CA MET A 259 16.27 10.76 13.80
C MET A 259 15.82 12.22 13.65
N ILE A 260 14.55 12.45 13.29
CA ILE A 260 14.00 13.78 12.99
C ILE A 260 13.03 14.26 14.08
N ILE A 261 12.37 13.34 14.79
CA ILE A 261 11.30 13.67 15.76
C ILE A 261 11.83 13.72 17.20
N ASP A 262 13.03 13.19 17.44
CA ASP A 262 13.65 13.15 18.77
C ASP A 262 14.22 14.51 19.19
#